data_AF-A0AAE0YX43-F1
#
_entry.id   AF-A0AAE0YX43-F1
#
_cell.length_a   1.000
_cell.length_b   1.000
_cell.length_c   1.000
_cell.angle_alpha   90.00
_cell.angle_beta   90.00
_cell.angle_gamma   90.00
#
_symmetry.space_group_name_H-M   'P 1'
#
loop_
_entity.id
_entity.type
_entity.pdbx_description
1 polymer ?
#
loop_
_entity_poly.entity_id
_entity_poly.type
_entity_poly.pdbx_seq_one_letter_code
_entity_poly.pdbx_strand_id
1 'polypeptide(L)'
;MLVTAVGSAFVFDIVSLLAARFLAGFFATGFYSQFTSLRSLLAIFSWFIFGVCDLYMALMAYLLRDWQYLLLVVSWPAACAAVLCWFMPESLRWLIAKNQINKAEQQIQRIAKINGKPIPRGFWQELRRTDERGGQSVLQLFRDVRLVGR
;
A
#
# COMPACT_ATOMS: atom_id res chain seq x y z
N MET A 1 -11.79 -1.76 -5.52
CA MET A 1 -11.46 -3.06 -6.14
C MET A 1 -12.53 -4.11 -5.95
N LEU A 2 -12.91 -4.49 -4.72
CA LEU A 2 -13.97 -5.49 -4.49
C LEU A 2 -15.34 -5.07 -5.04
N VAL A 3 -15.78 -3.85 -4.70
CA VAL A 3 -17.06 -3.30 -5.17
C VAL A 3 -17.10 -3.17 -6.70
N THR A 4 -16.00 -2.73 -7.31
CA THR A 4 -15.90 -2.60 -8.77
C THR A 4 -15.81 -3.95 -9.47
N ALA A 5 -15.14 -4.95 -8.87
CA ALA A 5 -15.05 -6.31 -9.41
C ALA A 5 -16.39 -7.06 -9.34
N VAL A 6 -17.07 -7.03 -8.19
CA VAL A 6 -18.38 -7.64 -8.00
C VAL A 6 -19.45 -6.91 -8.83
N GLY A 7 -19.41 -5.56 -8.86
CA GLY A 7 -20.30 -4.77 -9.70
C GLY A 7 -20.13 -5.08 -11.19
N SER A 8 -18.90 -5.30 -11.65
CA SER A 8 -18.63 -5.65 -13.05
C SER A 8 -19.15 -7.03 -13.48
N ALA A 9 -19.54 -7.90 -12.55
CA ALA A 9 -20.13 -9.21 -12.87
C ALA A 9 -21.60 -9.13 -13.30
N PHE A 10 -22.30 -8.06 -12.95
CA PHE A 10 -23.73 -7.86 -13.24
C PHE A 10 -23.98 -6.81 -14.33
N VAL A 11 -22.92 -6.26 -14.92
CA VAL A 11 -22.99 -5.20 -15.92
C VAL A 11 -22.93 -5.81 -17.33
N PHE A 12 -23.99 -5.61 -18.10
CA PHE A 12 -24.10 -6.06 -19.50
C PHE A 12 -23.70 -4.96 -20.51
N ASP A 13 -23.40 -3.74 -20.03
CA ASP A 13 -23.00 -2.58 -20.84
C ASP A 13 -21.48 -2.34 -20.83
N ILE A 14 -20.90 -2.19 -22.02
CA ILE A 14 -19.44 -2.09 -22.20
C ILE A 14 -18.83 -0.80 -21.62
N VAL A 15 -19.60 0.29 -21.61
CA VAL A 15 -19.17 1.60 -21.07
C VAL A 15 -19.04 1.54 -19.56
N SER A 16 -20.02 0.95 -18.88
CA SER A 16 -19.99 0.72 -17.43
C SER A 16 -18.87 -0.24 -17.02
N LEU A 17 -18.57 -1.24 -17.87
CA LEU A 17 -17.43 -2.13 -17.69
C LEU A 17 -16.10 -1.37 -17.78
N LEU A 18 -15.91 -0.52 -18.78
CA LEU A 18 -14.69 0.28 -18.95
C LEU A 18 -14.48 1.26 -17.79
N ALA A 19 -15.54 1.94 -17.35
CA ALA A 19 -15.47 2.85 -16.20
C ALA A 19 -15.07 2.12 -14.91
N ALA A 20 -15.67 0.95 -14.65
CA ALA A 20 -15.32 0.13 -13.49
C ALA A 20 -13.86 -0.38 -13.53
N ARG A 21 -13.36 -0.73 -14.72
CA ARG A 21 -11.96 -1.19 -14.91
C ARG A 21 -10.96 -0.05 -14.78
N PHE A 22 -11.28 1.14 -15.26
CA PHE A 22 -10.47 2.33 -15.04
C PHE A 22 -10.33 2.65 -13.54
N LEU A 23 -11.45 2.66 -12.81
CA LEU A 23 -11.43 2.87 -11.36
C LEU A 23 -10.64 1.78 -10.64
N ALA A 24 -10.82 0.52 -11.03
CA ALA A 24 -10.03 -0.59 -10.46
C ALA A 24 -8.52 -0.37 -10.68
N GLY A 25 -8.10 0.00 -11.89
CA GLY A 25 -6.70 0.29 -12.20
C GLY A 25 -6.12 1.43 -11.37
N PHE A 26 -6.86 2.52 -11.20
CA PHE A 26 -6.45 3.66 -10.38
C PHE A 26 -6.18 3.26 -8.91
N PHE A 27 -7.07 2.46 -8.32
CA PHE A 27 -6.89 1.94 -6.95
C PHE A 27 -5.74 0.93 -6.85
N ALA A 28 -5.47 0.14 -7.90
CA ALA A 28 -4.34 -0.79 -7.93
C ALA A 28 -3.02 -0.01 -7.79
N THR A 29 -2.81 0.98 -8.67
CA THR A 29 -1.59 1.79 -8.72
C THR A 29 -1.34 2.54 -7.42
N GLY A 30 -2.40 3.07 -6.79
CA GLY A 30 -2.30 3.73 -5.49
C GLY A 30 -1.97 2.78 -4.32
N PHE A 31 -2.29 1.49 -4.44
CA PHE A 31 -1.89 0.50 -3.45
C PHE A 31 -0.39 0.17 -3.57
N TYR A 32 0.11 -0.05 -4.78
CA TYR A 32 1.53 -0.37 -5.00
C TYR A 32 2.50 0.69 -4.47
N SER A 33 2.17 1.98 -4.65
CA SER A 33 3.05 3.08 -4.23
C SER A 33 3.28 3.15 -2.72
N GLN A 34 2.35 2.62 -1.91
CA GLN A 34 2.51 2.58 -0.46
C GLN A 34 3.57 1.56 -0.03
N PHE A 35 3.64 0.41 -0.72
CA PHE A 35 4.58 -0.67 -0.38
C PHE A 35 6.01 -0.42 -0.87
N THR A 36 6.21 0.37 -1.93
CA THR A 36 7.55 0.72 -2.44
C THR A 36 8.38 1.49 -1.40
N SER A 37 7.72 2.10 -0.41
CA SER A 37 8.38 2.86 0.65
C SER A 37 8.95 1.98 1.78
N LEU A 38 8.64 0.68 1.80
CA LEU A 38 9.11 -0.31 2.76
C LEU A 38 10.37 -1.02 2.24
N ARG A 39 11.21 -1.51 3.16
CA ARG A 39 12.51 -2.14 2.85
C ARG A 39 12.39 -3.18 1.73
N SER A 40 13.44 -3.30 0.91
CA SER A 40 13.52 -4.16 -0.29
C SER A 40 12.98 -5.59 -0.08
N LEU A 41 13.12 -6.15 1.12
CA LEU A 41 12.60 -7.47 1.47
C LEU A 41 11.06 -7.55 1.46
N LEU A 42 10.37 -6.53 1.99
CA LEU A 42 8.89 -6.48 1.93
C LEU A 42 8.41 -6.28 0.49
N ALA A 43 9.14 -5.48 -0.30
CA ALA A 43 8.81 -5.30 -1.72
C ALA A 43 8.92 -6.63 -2.49
N ILE A 44 10.01 -7.38 -2.31
CA ILE A 44 10.21 -8.70 -2.94
C ILE A 44 9.10 -9.67 -2.53
N PHE A 45 8.74 -9.69 -1.25
CA PHE A 45 7.65 -10.55 -0.75
C PHE A 45 6.30 -10.19 -1.37
N SER A 46 6.00 -8.89 -1.53
CA SER A 46 4.79 -8.43 -2.23
C SER A 46 4.76 -8.90 -3.68
N TRP A 47 5.87 -8.75 -4.42
CA TRP A 47 5.97 -9.22 -5.81
C TRP A 47 5.79 -10.75 -5.92
N PHE A 48 6.34 -11.50 -4.97
CA PHE A 48 6.16 -12.94 -4.91
C PHE A 48 4.68 -13.33 -4.72
N ILE A 49 3.99 -12.69 -3.78
CA ILE A 49 2.55 -12.90 -3.56
C ILE A 49 1.75 -12.59 -4.84
N PHE A 50 2.09 -11.50 -5.53
CA PHE A 50 1.45 -11.15 -6.80
C PHE A 50 1.62 -12.26 -7.84
N GLY A 51 2.82 -12.78 -8.02
CA GLY A 51 3.06 -13.89 -8.95
C GLY A 51 2.26 -15.15 -8.61
N VAL A 52 2.10 -15.47 -7.33
CA VAL A 52 1.27 -16.60 -6.88
C VAL A 52 -0.21 -16.35 -7.19
N CYS A 53 -0.71 -15.14 -6.95
CA CYS A 53 -2.09 -14.76 -7.28
C CYS A 53 -2.37 -14.85 -8.78
N ASP A 54 -1.45 -14.40 -9.63
CA ASP A 54 -1.58 -14.49 -11.10
C ASP A 54 -1.60 -15.94 -11.58
N LEU A 55 -0.73 -16.80 -11.03
CA LEU A 55 -0.72 -18.23 -11.34
C LEU A 55 -2.03 -18.90 -10.93
N TYR A 56 -2.54 -18.58 -9.74
CA TYR A 56 -3.84 -19.05 -9.27
C TYR A 56 -4.97 -18.60 -10.20
N MET A 57 -4.95 -17.34 -10.64
CA MET A 57 -5.95 -16.80 -11.56
C MET A 57 -5.91 -17.51 -12.92
N ALA A 58 -4.72 -17.76 -13.47
CA ALA A 58 -4.55 -18.49 -14.73
C ALA A 58 -5.07 -19.93 -14.63
N LEU A 59 -4.81 -20.61 -13.51
CA LEU A 59 -5.32 -21.96 -13.26
C LEU A 59 -6.85 -21.97 -13.19
N MET A 60 -7.45 -21.01 -12.49
CA MET A 60 -8.90 -20.91 -12.36
C MET A 60 -9.57 -20.52 -13.68
N ALA A 61 -8.92 -19.69 -14.50
CA ALA A 61 -9.39 -19.37 -15.86
C ALA A 61 -9.40 -20.57 -16.80
N TYR A 62 -8.48 -21.53 -16.59
CA TYR A 62 -8.48 -22.78 -17.33
C TYR A 62 -9.62 -23.72 -16.89
N LEU A 63 -9.88 -23.81 -15.58
CA LEU A 63 -10.88 -24.71 -15.01
C LEU A 63 -12.32 -24.19 -15.15
N LEU A 64 -12.53 -22.88 -15.02
CA LEU A 64 -13.84 -22.23 -15.07
C LEU A 64 -13.99 -21.47 -16.38
N ARG A 65 -14.81 -22.02 -17.29
CA ARG A 65 -15.08 -21.42 -18.61
C ARG A 65 -16.06 -20.25 -18.54
N ASP A 66 -16.82 -20.15 -17.45
CA ASP A 66 -17.81 -19.13 -17.20
C ASP A 66 -17.19 -17.87 -16.57
N TRP A 67 -17.31 -16.76 -17.30
CA TRP A 67 -16.72 -15.47 -16.93
C TRP A 67 -17.25 -14.88 -15.61
N GLN A 68 -18.45 -15.28 -15.17
CA GLN A 68 -19.05 -14.84 -13.90
C GLN A 68 -18.36 -15.47 -12.68
N TYR A 69 -18.08 -16.77 -12.73
CA TYR A 69 -17.34 -17.46 -11.66
C TYR A 69 -15.88 -16.97 -11.60
N LEU A 70 -15.29 -16.63 -12.74
CA LEU A 70 -13.98 -16.00 -12.79
C LEU A 70 -13.93 -14.66 -12.03
N LEU A 71 -14.96 -13.82 -12.18
CA LEU A 71 -15.04 -12.54 -11.46
C LEU A 71 -15.17 -12.72 -9.94
N LEU A 72 -15.91 -13.74 -9.49
CA LEU A 72 -15.99 -14.11 -8.08
C LEU A 72 -14.65 -14.60 -7.53
N VAL A 73 -13.97 -15.49 -8.27
CA VAL A 73 -12.65 -16.00 -7.88
C VAL A 73 -11.62 -14.88 -7.79
N VAL A 74 -11.64 -13.92 -8.73
CA VAL A 74 -10.76 -12.73 -8.71
C VAL A 74 -11.05 -11.81 -7.52
N SER A 75 -12.29 -11.77 -7.04
CA SER A 75 -12.64 -10.97 -5.86
C SER A 75 -12.10 -11.57 -4.56
N TRP A 76 -11.80 -12.88 -4.52
CA TRP A 76 -11.36 -13.54 -3.30
C TRP A 76 -9.98 -13.08 -2.78
N PRO A 77 -8.90 -13.03 -3.59
CA PRO A 77 -7.63 -12.46 -3.15
C PRO A 77 -7.74 -11.00 -2.69
N ALA A 78 -8.59 -10.20 -3.36
CA ALA A 78 -8.84 -8.82 -2.97
C ALA A 78 -9.55 -8.72 -1.61
N ALA A 79 -10.45 -9.66 -1.30
CA ALA A 79 -11.11 -9.77 0.01
C ALA A 79 -10.12 -10.15 1.10
N CYS A 80 -9.29 -11.16 0.85
CA CYS A 80 -8.21 -11.55 1.75
C CYS A 80 -7.24 -10.38 2.01
N ALA A 81 -6.84 -9.65 0.97
CA ALA A 81 -5.98 -8.48 1.12
C ALA A 81 -6.64 -7.36 1.93
N ALA A 82 -7.95 -7.13 1.77
CA ALA A 82 -8.69 -6.14 2.58
C ALA A 82 -8.71 -6.52 4.06
N VAL A 83 -8.92 -7.81 4.37
CA VAL A 83 -8.86 -8.33 5.74
C VAL A 83 -7.45 -8.19 6.30
N LEU A 84 -6.41 -8.54 5.55
CA LEU A 84 -5.01 -8.40 5.97
C LEU A 84 -4.62 -6.93 6.19
N CYS A 85 -5.12 -6.01 5.36
CA CYS A 85 -4.90 -4.58 5.51
C CYS A 85 -5.49 -4.05 6.83
N TRP A 86 -6.65 -4.59 7.26
CA TRP A 86 -7.26 -4.23 8.54
C TRP A 86 -6.41 -4.63 9.75
N PHE A 87 -5.68 -5.75 9.66
CA PHE A 87 -4.77 -6.19 10.70
C PHE A 87 -3.40 -5.50 10.67
N MET A 88 -3.06 -4.82 9.56
CA MET A 88 -1.76 -4.19 9.41
C MET A 88 -1.67 -2.94 10.29
N PRO A 89 -0.66 -2.82 11.18
CA PRO A 89 -0.50 -1.63 12.00
C PRO A 89 -0.29 -0.40 11.13
N GLU A 90 -0.86 0.74 11.53
CA GLU A 90 -0.66 2.00 10.83
C GLU A 90 0.83 2.30 10.64
N SER A 91 1.20 2.83 9.47
CA SER A 91 2.59 3.11 9.16
C SER A 91 3.14 4.22 10.08
N LEU A 92 4.35 4.02 10.60
CA LEU A 92 4.98 4.97 11.51
C LEU A 92 5.13 6.37 10.88
N ARG A 93 5.41 6.42 9.57
CA ARG A 93 5.53 7.67 8.81
C ARG A 93 4.20 8.42 8.72
N TRP A 94 3.09 7.71 8.54
CA TRP A 94 1.75 8.31 8.51
C TRP A 94 1.35 8.88 9.88
N LEU A 95 1.66 8.16 10.96
CA LEU A 95 1.42 8.65 12.32
C LEU A 95 2.21 9.93 12.61
N ILE A 96 3.46 10.01 12.14
CA ILE A 96 4.29 11.21 12.26
C ILE A 96 3.70 12.36 11.42
N ALA A 97 3.37 12.12 10.15
CA ALA A 97 2.80 13.13 9.27
C ALA A 97 1.43 13.67 9.74
N LYS A 98 0.67 12.86 10.48
CA LYS A 98 -0.62 13.26 11.09
C LYS A 98 -0.45 13.95 12.45
N ASN A 99 0.79 14.27 12.84
CA ASN A 99 1.17 14.84 14.13
C ASN A 99 0.69 14.00 15.34
N GLN A 100 0.53 12.68 15.17
CA GLN A 100 0.13 11.74 16.23
C GLN A 100 1.36 11.10 16.89
N ILE A 101 2.26 11.93 17.40
CA ILE A 101 3.57 11.51 17.93
C ILE A 101 3.44 10.53 19.10
N ASN A 102 2.42 10.68 19.94
CA ASN A 102 2.18 9.77 21.08
C ASN A 102 1.94 8.30 20.64
N LYS A 103 1.19 8.09 19.55
CA LYS A 103 0.95 6.75 19.00
C LYS A 103 2.19 6.19 18.31
N ALA A 104 2.91 7.05 17.59
CA ALA A 104 4.18 6.69 16.99
C ALA A 104 5.20 6.24 18.06
N GLU A 105 5.24 6.92 19.21
CA GLU A 105 6.11 6.55 20.32
C GLU A 105 5.79 5.18 20.90
N GLN A 106 4.52 4.89 21.15
CA GLN A 106 4.12 3.56 21.62
C GLN A 106 4.51 2.45 20.63
N GLN A 107 4.33 2.69 19.32
CA GLN A 107 4.72 1.72 18.29
C GLN A 107 6.25 1.53 18.22
N ILE A 108 7.04 2.61 18.22
CA ILE A 108 8.51 2.51 18.21
C ILE A 108 9.01 1.82 19.47
N GLN A 109 8.45 2.12 20.65
CA GLN A 109 8.84 1.46 21.89
C GLN A 109 8.57 -0.05 21.84
N ARG A 110 7.43 -0.49 21.26
CA ARG A 110 7.17 -1.92 21.04
C ARG A 110 8.21 -2.54 20.11
N ILE A 111 8.51 -1.89 18.99
CA ILE A 111 9.52 -2.36 18.02
C ILE A 111 10.91 -2.41 18.66
N ALA A 112 11.27 -1.41 19.47
CA ALA A 112 12.54 -1.35 20.20
C ALA A 112 12.68 -2.49 21.22
N LYS A 113 11.59 -2.84 21.92
CA LYS A 113 11.55 -4.01 22.82
C LYS A 113 11.75 -5.32 22.06
N ILE A 114 11.06 -5.51 20.93
CA ILE A 114 11.18 -6.71 20.09
C ILE A 114 12.59 -6.83 19.50
N ASN A 115 13.16 -5.74 19.01
CA ASN A 115 14.48 -5.72 18.37
C ASN A 115 15.63 -5.62 19.38
N GLY A 116 15.36 -5.48 20.67
CA GLY A 116 16.37 -5.30 21.72
C GLY A 116 17.26 -4.06 21.56
N LYS A 117 16.87 -3.10 20.72
CA LYS A 117 17.67 -1.90 20.43
C LYS A 117 17.07 -0.68 21.14
N PRO A 118 17.82 0.00 22.04
CA PRO A 118 17.33 1.20 22.70
C PRO A 118 17.19 2.35 21.68
N ILE A 119 16.20 3.21 21.90
CA ILE A 119 15.97 4.40 21.08
C ILE A 119 17.10 5.41 21.41
N PRO A 120 17.75 6.02 20.40
CA PRO A 120 18.78 7.03 20.61
C PRO A 120 18.28 8.21 21.46
N ARG A 121 19.12 8.71 22.37
CA ARG A 121 18.80 9.89 23.18
C ARG A 121 18.56 11.10 22.26
N GLY A 122 17.45 11.81 22.45
CA GLY A 122 17.09 12.99 21.65
C GLY A 122 16.36 12.68 20.32
N PHE A 123 16.10 11.41 19.98
CA PHE A 123 15.38 11.02 18.75
C PHE A 123 14.06 11.79 18.56
N TRP A 124 13.27 11.90 19.63
CA TRP A 124 11.98 12.61 19.60
C TRP A 124 12.10 14.12 19.46
N GLN A 125 13.18 14.73 19.97
CA GLN A 125 13.43 16.16 19.78
C GLN A 125 13.78 16.45 18.32
N GLU A 126 14.59 15.60 17.71
CA GLU A 126 14.98 15.75 16.31
C GLU A 126 13.79 15.53 15.35
N LEU A 127 12.95 14.54 15.65
CA LEU A 127 11.74 14.28 14.87
C LEU A 127 10.79 15.49 14.89
N ARG A 128 10.58 16.11 16.06
CA ARG A 128 9.74 17.32 16.19
C ARG A 128 10.31 18.51 15.43
N ARG A 129 11.64 18.72 15.46
CA ARG A 129 12.30 19.75 14.64
C ARG A 129 12.09 19.54 13.14
N THR A 130 12.05 18.28 12.71
CA THR A 130 11.86 17.95 11.29
C THR A 130 10.41 18.22 10.85
N ASP A 131 9.44 18.00 11.73
CA ASP A 131 8.03 18.31 11.49
C ASP A 131 7.79 19.83 11.44
N GLU A 132 8.38 20.60 12.37
CA GLU A 132 8.30 22.07 12.40
C GLU A 132 8.92 22.74 11.17
N ARG A 133 9.91 22.09 10.52
CA ARG A 133 10.50 22.58 9.26
C ARG A 133 9.54 22.51 8.08
N GLY A 134 8.39 21.83 8.21
CA GLY A 134 7.38 21.71 7.17
C GLY A 134 7.83 20.82 6.02
N GLY A 135 6.88 20.10 5.43
CA GLY A 135 7.14 19.26 4.25
C GLY A 135 7.70 20.11 3.12
N GLN A 136 8.88 19.74 2.61
CA GLN A 136 9.45 20.40 1.43
C GLN A 136 8.48 20.25 0.27
N SER A 137 8.15 21.36 -0.39
CA SER A 137 7.36 21.31 -1.62
C SER A 137 8.17 20.59 -2.69
N VAL A 138 7.53 19.76 -3.52
CA VAL A 138 8.20 19.06 -4.63
C VAL A 138 8.93 20.05 -5.55
N LEU A 139 8.41 21.28 -5.67
CA LEU A 139 9.02 22.36 -6.43
C LEU A 139 10.35 22.87 -5.82
N GLN A 140 10.51 22.74 -4.50
CA GLN A 140 11.78 23.07 -3.82
C GLN A 140 12.87 22.06 -4.17
N LEU A 141 12.50 20.80 -4.44
CA LEU A 141 13.44 19.77 -4.89
C LEU A 141 14.08 20.13 -6.24
N PHE A 142 13.30 20.73 -7.14
CA PHE A 142 13.80 21.25 -8.43
C PHE A 142 14.56 22.57 -8.30
N ARG A 143 14.30 23.33 -7.22
CA ARG A 143 15.02 24.57 -6.90
C ARG A 143 16.38 24.29 -6.27
N ASP A 144 16.51 23.19 -5.53
CA ASP A 144 17.77 22.71 -4.97
C ASP A 144 18.61 21.99 -6.03
N VAL A 145 19.21 22.79 -6.93
CA VAL A 145 20.23 22.36 -7.92
C VAL A 145 21.42 21.62 -7.26
N ARG A 146 21.58 21.72 -5.94
CA ARG A 146 22.61 21.03 -5.16
C ARG A 146 22.48 19.50 -5.11
N LEU A 147 21.33 18.93 -5.44
CA LEU A 147 21.10 17.47 -5.36
C LEU A 147 21.25 16.73 -6.70
N VAL A 148 21.37 17.46 -7.82
CA VAL A 148 21.46 16.87 -9.17
C VAL A 148 22.92 16.78 -9.68
N GLY A 149 23.86 17.44 -8.99
CA GLY A 149 25.27 17.45 -9.35
C GLY A 149 26.17 16.70 -8.37
N ARG A 150 26.19 15.36 -8.46
CA ARG A 150 27.35 14.54 -8.10
C ARG A 150 27.24 13.13 -8.68
#